data_AF-A0A849ECS3-F1
#
_entry.id   AF-A0A849ECS3-F1
#
_cell.length_a   1.000
_cell.length_b   1.000
_cell.length_c   1.000
_cell.angle_alpha   90.00
_cell.angle_beta   90.00
_cell.angle_gamma   90.00
#
_symmetry.space_group_name_H-M   'P 1'
#
loop_
_entity.id
_entity.type
_entity.pdbx_description
1 polymer ?
#
loop_
_entity_poly.entity_id
_entity_poly.type
_entity_poly.pdbx_seq_one_letter_code
_entity_poly.pdbx_strand_id
1 'polypeptide(L)'
;MVAIPVLIVIPATDTTRESARVSAESFASGSRAVTGIDKATERDLPDGCVLDTNFAAVPIGMAKPTAKSFKMTATSKDKQYVVRGMVDSDQISSLTSTSADGPRVFVDAQVGSMPICPGDPARGNAADVRGLLGVSQLSRRHLSGDGVAVAIVDTGINLAHLRQRGLSARLDPHIFWTPTPNTNPGEYPVDHGTMCAYAVSIAAPECTLLDFPLLRSTTSGGSVMDGFLSDAVQAYAVMLTMMRKPEEERPYHSLVVNNSWGMFHHSWDFPPGHPGRYA
;
A
#
# COMPACT_ATOMS: atom_id res chain seq x y z
N MET A 1 -17.05 22.46 -11.71
CA MET A 1 -15.89 22.44 -10.79
C MET A 1 -15.51 21.00 -10.61
N VAL A 2 -14.26 20.62 -10.93
CA VAL A 2 -13.79 19.24 -10.84
C VAL A 2 -12.98 19.13 -9.57
N ALA A 3 -13.44 18.30 -8.62
CA ALA A 3 -12.70 18.05 -7.40
C ALA A 3 -11.58 17.03 -7.69
N ILE A 4 -10.36 17.36 -7.27
CA ILE A 4 -9.15 16.57 -7.49
C ILE A 4 -8.70 15.99 -6.14
N PRO A 5 -8.46 14.67 -6.05
CA PRO A 5 -8.01 14.04 -4.82
C PRO A 5 -6.54 14.40 -4.53
N VAL A 6 -6.24 14.64 -3.25
CA VAL A 6 -4.92 15.09 -2.79
C VAL A 6 -4.47 14.38 -1.53
N LEU A 7 -3.15 14.19 -1.41
CA LEU A 7 -2.46 13.81 -0.19
C LEU A 7 -1.86 15.06 0.45
N ILE A 8 -2.13 15.28 1.72
CA ILE A 8 -1.69 16.47 2.44
C ILE A 8 -0.81 16.03 3.60
N VAL A 9 0.45 16.45 3.58
CA VAL A 9 1.35 16.30 4.72
C VAL A 9 1.10 17.45 5.67
N ILE A 10 0.67 17.15 6.89
CA ILE A 10 0.44 18.12 7.96
C ILE A 10 1.26 17.81 9.20
N PRO A 11 1.54 18.80 10.07
CA PRO A 11 2.14 18.56 11.37
C PRO A 11 1.30 17.61 12.23
N ALA A 12 1.95 16.99 13.21
CA ALA A 12 1.28 16.13 14.17
C ALA A 12 0.34 16.91 15.09
N THR A 13 -0.90 16.45 15.20
CA THR A 13 -1.90 16.91 16.18
C THR A 13 -2.41 15.72 16.99
N ASP A 14 -3.18 15.99 18.04
CA ASP A 14 -3.79 14.91 18.83
C ASP A 14 -4.77 14.09 17.96
N THR A 15 -5.48 14.73 17.03
CA THR A 15 -6.42 14.07 16.12
C THR A 15 -5.71 13.16 15.11
N THR A 16 -4.58 13.59 14.54
CA THR A 16 -3.82 12.73 13.61
C THR A 16 -3.14 11.56 14.33
N ARG A 17 -2.63 11.79 15.55
CA ARG A 17 -2.05 10.73 16.39
C ARG A 17 -3.08 9.67 16.75
N GLU A 18 -4.26 10.11 17.18
CA GLU A 18 -5.33 9.21 17.58
C GLU A 18 -5.86 8.40 16.39
N SER A 19 -6.11 9.05 15.25
CA SER A 19 -6.51 8.38 14.01
C SER A 19 -5.52 7.29 13.60
N ALA A 20 -4.22 7.61 13.59
CA ALA A 20 -3.17 6.65 13.27
C ALA A 20 -3.08 5.49 14.28
N ARG A 21 -3.25 5.78 15.57
CA ARG A 21 -3.24 4.77 16.65
C ARG A 21 -4.40 3.78 16.48
N VAL A 22 -5.62 4.29 16.31
CA VAL A 22 -6.82 3.47 16.13
C VAL A 22 -6.72 2.61 14.87
N SER A 23 -6.19 3.16 13.77
CA SER A 23 -5.95 2.40 12.55
C SER A 23 -4.93 1.26 12.76
N ALA A 24 -3.85 1.53 13.49
CA ALA A 24 -2.82 0.52 13.79
C ALA A 24 -3.36 -0.60 14.72
N GLU A 25 -4.18 -0.26 15.71
CA GLU A 25 -4.82 -1.23 16.60
C GLU A 25 -5.88 -2.08 15.89
N SER A 26 -6.64 -1.47 14.98
CA SER A 26 -7.60 -2.20 14.14
C SER A 26 -6.88 -3.26 13.31
N PHE A 27 -5.76 -2.89 12.69
CA PHE A 27 -4.91 -3.84 11.97
C PHE A 27 -4.35 -4.94 12.90
N ALA A 28 -3.77 -4.57 14.04
CA ALA A 28 -3.16 -5.54 14.95
C ALA A 28 -4.15 -6.55 15.55
N SER A 29 -5.42 -6.15 15.68
CA SER A 29 -6.49 -7.03 16.17
C SER A 29 -7.16 -7.88 15.08
N GLY A 30 -6.75 -7.72 13.82
CA GLY A 30 -7.44 -8.34 12.67
C GLY A 30 -8.87 -7.83 12.48
N SER A 31 -9.22 -6.71 13.11
CA SER A 31 -10.52 -6.06 12.98
C SER A 31 -10.57 -5.26 11.68
N ARG A 32 -11.77 -5.08 11.11
CA ARG A 32 -11.97 -4.15 10.00
C ARG A 32 -11.35 -2.80 10.37
N ALA A 33 -10.46 -2.29 9.52
CA ALA A 33 -9.77 -1.04 9.76
C ALA A 33 -10.82 0.06 10.02
N VAL A 34 -10.83 0.63 11.23
CA VAL A 34 -11.50 1.90 11.47
C VAL A 34 -10.59 2.95 10.87
N THR A 35 -10.91 3.40 9.65
CA THR A 35 -10.03 4.23 8.83
C THR A 35 -10.32 5.73 9.00
N GLY A 36 -10.93 6.15 10.10
CA GLY A 36 -11.44 7.52 10.21
C GLY A 36 -10.43 8.55 10.72
N ILE A 37 -10.62 9.81 10.34
CA ILE A 37 -10.04 10.97 11.02
C ILE A 37 -11.12 11.99 11.37
N ASP A 38 -10.97 12.66 12.52
CA ASP A 38 -11.90 13.70 12.96
C ASP A 38 -11.88 14.89 11.99
N LYS A 39 -13.07 15.38 11.62
CA LYS A 39 -13.28 16.57 10.79
C LYS A 39 -12.60 17.82 11.37
N ALA A 40 -12.36 17.85 12.68
CA ALA A 40 -11.56 18.88 13.35
C ALA A 40 -10.19 19.14 12.70
N THR A 41 -9.57 18.14 12.07
CA THR A 41 -8.29 18.24 11.36
C THR A 41 -8.38 19.09 10.09
N GLU A 42 -9.57 19.36 9.56
CA GLU A 42 -9.77 20.20 8.36
C GLU A 42 -9.20 21.63 8.56
N ARG A 43 -9.14 22.11 9.81
CA ARG A 43 -8.53 23.40 10.19
C ARG A 43 -7.02 23.48 9.97
N ASP A 44 -6.36 22.33 9.86
CA ASP A 44 -4.91 22.23 9.63
C ASP A 44 -4.58 22.08 8.14
N LEU A 45 -5.60 22.02 7.27
CA LEU A 45 -5.42 21.92 5.82
C LEU A 45 -5.24 23.30 5.19
N PRO A 46 -4.58 23.39 4.02
CA PRO A 46 -4.58 24.60 3.21
C PRO A 46 -6.00 25.03 2.84
N ASP A 47 -6.21 26.34 2.67
CA ASP A 47 -7.47 26.89 2.16
C ASP A 47 -7.87 26.20 0.84
N GLY A 48 -9.14 25.85 0.72
CA GLY A 48 -9.69 25.15 -0.45
C GLY A 48 -9.63 23.63 -0.40
N CYS A 49 -8.87 23.05 0.53
CA CYS A 49 -8.84 21.60 0.74
C CYS A 49 -9.98 21.17 1.66
N VAL A 50 -10.68 20.11 1.27
CA VAL A 50 -11.72 19.44 2.07
C VAL A 50 -11.20 18.09 2.53
N LEU A 51 -11.23 17.82 3.83
CA LEU A 51 -10.73 16.58 4.42
C LEU A 51 -11.60 15.38 4.05
N ASP A 52 -10.98 14.26 3.67
CA ASP A 52 -11.66 12.96 3.65
C ASP A 52 -11.57 12.30 5.03
N THR A 53 -12.69 12.33 5.77
CA THR A 53 -12.79 11.76 7.11
C THR A 53 -12.75 10.24 7.15
N ASN A 54 -12.82 9.55 5.99
CA ASN A 54 -12.72 8.08 5.91
C ASN A 54 -11.29 7.59 5.66
N PHE A 55 -10.31 8.50 5.60
CA PHE A 55 -8.91 8.19 5.45
C PHE A 55 -8.16 8.39 6.78
N ALA A 56 -7.55 7.32 7.29
CA ALA A 56 -6.84 7.39 8.56
C ALA A 56 -5.52 8.13 8.35
N ALA A 57 -5.16 9.00 9.28
CA ALA A 57 -3.86 9.66 9.21
C ALA A 57 -2.73 8.62 9.23
N VAL A 58 -1.76 8.80 8.33
CA VAL A 58 -0.60 7.92 8.23
C VAL A 58 0.65 8.67 8.70
N PRO A 59 1.33 8.21 9.76
CA PRO A 59 2.53 8.89 10.26
C PRO A 59 3.66 8.84 9.23
N ILE A 60 4.27 9.98 8.95
CA ILE A 60 5.44 10.12 8.08
C ILE A 60 6.59 10.77 8.86
N GLY A 61 7.68 10.03 9.02
CA GLY A 61 8.80 10.44 9.85
C GLY A 61 9.50 9.23 10.45
N MET A 62 10.83 9.23 10.39
CA MET A 62 11.67 8.14 10.88
C MET A 62 11.87 8.22 12.39
N ALA A 63 11.03 7.55 13.17
CA ALA A 63 11.50 7.08 14.47
C ALA A 63 12.59 6.02 14.21
N LYS A 64 13.86 6.33 14.53
CA LYS A 64 14.90 5.29 14.62
C LYS A 64 14.47 4.27 15.66
N PRO A 65 14.48 2.96 15.38
CA PRO A 65 14.25 1.95 16.38
C PRO A 65 15.28 2.11 17.51
N THR A 66 14.82 2.39 18.73
CA THR A 66 15.69 2.37 19.92
C THR A 66 15.34 1.16 20.78
N ALA A 67 16.35 0.36 21.14
CA ALA A 67 16.26 -0.97 21.73
C ALA A 67 15.56 -1.10 23.11
N LYS A 68 14.83 -0.09 23.61
CA LYS A 68 14.28 -0.10 24.98
C LYS A 68 12.81 0.29 25.16
N SER A 69 12.04 0.54 24.09
CA SER A 69 10.57 0.55 24.18
C SER A 69 9.96 0.71 22.79
N PHE A 70 9.32 -0.35 22.31
CA PHE A 70 8.61 -0.35 21.03
C PHE A 70 7.16 -0.81 21.24
N LYS A 71 6.40 -0.06 22.04
CA LYS A 71 4.94 -0.14 21.98
C LYS A 71 4.50 0.66 20.75
N MET A 72 4.20 -0.04 19.66
CA MET A 72 3.67 0.54 18.41
C MET A 72 2.20 0.94 18.55
N THR A 73 1.98 2.00 19.31
CA THR A 73 0.99 3.01 18.92
C THR A 73 1.74 4.02 18.02
N ALA A 74 1.04 4.82 17.22
CA ALA A 74 1.63 6.03 16.61
C ALA A 74 2.52 6.69 17.68
N THR A 75 3.83 6.69 17.49
CA THR A 75 4.70 7.06 18.60
C THR A 75 4.57 8.55 18.79
N SER A 76 4.58 9.04 20.03
CA SER A 76 4.53 10.48 20.34
C SER A 76 5.67 11.31 19.72
N LYS A 77 6.57 10.68 18.94
CA LYS A 77 7.71 11.28 18.26
C LYS A 77 7.49 11.55 16.77
N ASP A 78 6.44 11.01 16.16
CA ASP A 78 6.11 11.32 14.77
C ASP A 78 5.71 12.80 14.67
N LYS A 79 6.35 13.53 13.76
CA LYS A 79 6.19 14.99 13.63
C LYS A 79 5.23 15.40 12.54
N GLN A 80 4.97 14.52 11.58
CA GLN A 80 4.14 14.78 10.42
C GLN A 80 3.27 13.56 10.10
N TYR A 81 2.12 13.82 9.51
CA TYR A 81 1.14 12.83 9.10
C TYR A 81 0.67 13.15 7.68
N VAL A 82 0.36 12.12 6.91
CA VAL A 82 -0.36 12.21 5.65
C VAL A 82 -1.84 12.04 5.94
N VAL A 83 -2.66 12.94 5.42
CA VAL A 83 -4.12 12.83 5.35
C VAL A 83 -4.56 12.93 3.89
N ARG A 84 -5.78 12.48 3.59
CA ARG A 84 -6.38 12.60 2.26
C ARG A 84 -7.42 13.70 2.26
N GLY A 85 -7.55 14.39 1.14
CA GLY A 85 -8.60 15.38 0.91
C GLY A 85 -8.93 15.54 -0.56
N MET A 86 -9.77 16.52 -0.84
CA MET A 86 -10.13 16.98 -2.17
C MET A 86 -9.83 18.47 -2.29
N VAL A 87 -9.47 18.93 -3.48
CA VAL A 87 -9.36 20.36 -3.79
C VAL A 87 -9.99 20.65 -5.15
N ASP A 88 -10.58 21.82 -5.32
CA ASP A 88 -11.11 22.21 -6.61
C ASP A 88 -9.97 22.45 -7.62
N SER A 89 -10.15 21.99 -8.86
CA SER A 89 -9.12 22.03 -9.90
C SER A 89 -8.60 23.45 -10.20
N ASP A 90 -9.43 24.47 -10.02
CA ASP A 90 -9.07 25.88 -10.21
C ASP A 90 -8.23 26.46 -9.07
N GLN A 91 -8.19 25.78 -7.91
CA GLN A 91 -7.40 26.17 -6.75
C GLN A 91 -6.03 25.47 -6.68
N ILE A 92 -5.75 24.50 -7.56
CA ILE A 92 -4.47 23.76 -7.56
C ILE A 92 -3.28 24.71 -7.70
N SER A 93 -3.34 25.69 -8.60
CA SER A 93 -2.23 26.63 -8.81
C SER A 93 -1.93 27.51 -7.58
N SER A 94 -2.90 27.69 -6.68
CA SER A 94 -2.70 28.41 -5.41
C SER A 94 -2.16 27.54 -4.28
N LEU A 95 -2.17 26.21 -4.42
CA LEU A 95 -1.63 25.26 -3.43
C LEU A 95 -0.10 25.22 -3.47
N THR A 96 0.54 26.35 -3.26
CA THR A 96 2.01 26.43 -3.15
C THR A 96 2.40 26.31 -1.68
N SER A 97 3.10 25.23 -1.34
CA SER A 97 3.69 25.12 0.01
C SER A 97 4.80 26.17 0.14
N THR A 98 4.59 27.19 0.97
CA THR A 98 5.51 28.33 1.10
C THR A 98 6.51 28.20 2.25
N SER A 99 6.43 27.13 3.05
CA SER A 99 7.38 26.88 4.15
C SER A 99 7.74 25.39 4.27
N ALA A 100 8.99 25.10 4.67
CA ALA A 100 9.48 23.74 4.85
C ALA A 100 8.71 22.95 5.94
N ASP A 101 8.08 23.67 6.87
CA ASP A 101 7.34 23.12 8.00
C ASP A 101 5.81 23.20 7.85
N GLY A 102 5.32 23.85 6.78
CA GLY A 102 3.89 24.01 6.50
C GLY A 102 3.26 22.80 5.82
N PRO A 103 1.93 22.83 5.59
CA PRO A 103 1.26 21.78 4.87
C PRO A 103 1.81 21.65 3.45
N ARG A 104 2.04 20.41 3.01
CA ARG A 104 2.49 20.10 1.63
C ARG A 104 1.43 19.26 0.95
N VAL A 105 0.95 19.74 -0.19
CA VAL A 105 -0.09 19.08 -0.97
C VAL A 105 0.55 18.36 -2.15
N PHE A 106 0.25 17.08 -2.27
CA PHE A 106 0.60 16.22 -3.38
C PHE A 106 -0.68 15.73 -4.04
N VAL A 107 -0.62 15.43 -5.33
CA VAL A 107 -1.74 14.76 -5.99
C VAL A 107 -1.95 13.39 -5.36
N ASP A 108 -3.19 12.97 -5.15
CA ASP A 108 -3.49 11.57 -4.88
C ASP A 108 -3.71 10.87 -6.22
N ALA A 109 -2.60 10.55 -6.89
CA ALA A 109 -2.66 10.07 -8.26
C ALA A 109 -3.32 8.69 -8.35
N GLN A 110 -4.05 8.50 -9.45
CA GLN A 110 -4.50 7.19 -9.89
C GLN A 110 -3.30 6.30 -10.18
N VAL A 111 -3.40 5.03 -9.82
CA VAL A 111 -2.44 3.98 -10.16
C VAL A 111 -3.16 2.77 -10.75
N GLY A 112 -2.46 2.03 -11.61
CA GLY A 112 -3.00 0.84 -12.24
C GLY A 112 -1.95 -0.25 -12.42
N SER A 113 -2.38 -1.43 -12.86
CA SER A 113 -1.47 -2.50 -13.26
C SER A 113 -0.72 -2.15 -14.55
N MET A 114 0.50 -2.67 -14.70
CA MET A 114 1.30 -2.51 -15.93
C MET A 114 1.58 -3.84 -16.61
N PRO A 115 0.58 -4.47 -17.26
CA PRO A 115 0.84 -5.70 -18.00
C PRO A 115 1.80 -5.41 -19.16
N ILE A 116 2.90 -6.17 -19.21
CA ILE A 116 3.82 -6.14 -20.34
C ILE A 116 3.32 -7.17 -21.37
N CYS A 117 3.30 -6.79 -22.65
CA CYS A 117 2.89 -7.65 -23.76
C CYS A 117 1.43 -8.18 -23.69
N PRO A 118 0.42 -7.30 -23.56
CA PRO A 118 -0.97 -7.74 -23.57
C PRO A 118 -1.33 -8.42 -24.89
N GLY A 119 -1.80 -9.67 -24.81
CA GLY A 119 -2.27 -10.45 -25.96
C GLY A 119 -1.22 -11.33 -26.64
N ASP A 120 0.07 -11.21 -26.27
CA ASP A 120 1.11 -12.10 -26.79
C ASP A 120 1.02 -13.50 -26.15
N PRO A 121 1.31 -14.57 -26.91
CA PRO A 121 1.39 -15.92 -26.32
C PRO A 121 2.59 -16.03 -25.38
N ALA A 122 2.45 -16.89 -24.36
CA ALA A 122 3.55 -17.17 -23.44
C ALA A 122 4.77 -17.75 -24.19
N ARG A 123 5.95 -17.18 -23.93
CA ARG A 123 7.23 -17.72 -24.41
C ARG A 123 7.81 -18.69 -23.38
N GLY A 124 7.35 -19.95 -23.44
CA GLY A 124 7.74 -21.00 -22.51
C GLY A 124 6.71 -21.21 -21.39
N ASN A 125 7.11 -21.95 -20.36
CA ASN A 125 6.25 -22.34 -19.23
C ASN A 125 6.97 -22.15 -17.88
N ALA A 126 6.28 -22.47 -16.78
CA ALA A 126 6.82 -22.32 -15.43
C ALA A 126 8.11 -23.12 -15.17
N ALA A 127 8.26 -24.30 -15.78
CA ALA A 127 9.49 -25.09 -15.66
C ALA A 127 10.68 -24.40 -16.35
N ASP A 128 10.44 -23.76 -17.51
CA ASP A 128 11.47 -22.98 -18.22
C ASP A 128 11.94 -21.81 -17.34
N VAL A 129 11.01 -21.05 -16.76
CA VAL A 129 11.33 -19.96 -15.83
C VAL A 129 12.10 -20.46 -14.62
N ARG A 130 11.67 -21.57 -14.00
CA ARG A 130 12.38 -22.17 -12.86
C ARG A 130 13.79 -22.63 -13.22
N GLY A 131 13.98 -23.14 -14.44
CA GLY A 131 15.29 -23.52 -14.97
C GLY A 131 16.21 -22.32 -15.13
N LEU A 132 15.71 -21.23 -15.75
CA LEU A 132 16.46 -19.99 -15.96
C LEU A 132 16.85 -19.28 -14.64
N LEU A 133 15.94 -19.27 -13.66
CA LEU A 133 16.19 -18.70 -12.34
C LEU A 133 17.06 -19.61 -11.45
N GLY A 134 17.29 -20.87 -11.86
CA GLY A 134 18.05 -21.83 -11.08
C GLY A 134 17.39 -22.20 -9.75
N VAL A 135 16.05 -22.28 -9.70
CA VAL A 135 15.28 -22.49 -8.46
C VAL A 135 15.72 -23.75 -7.72
N SER A 136 16.05 -24.82 -8.44
CA SER A 136 16.57 -26.06 -7.82
C SER A 136 17.96 -25.87 -7.21
N GLN A 137 18.85 -25.06 -7.80
CA GLN A 137 20.15 -24.73 -7.24
C GLN A 137 20.00 -23.87 -5.98
N LEU A 138 19.10 -22.89 -6.01
CA LEU A 138 18.79 -22.02 -4.87
C LEU A 138 18.21 -22.83 -3.69
N SER A 139 17.24 -23.70 -3.95
CA SER A 139 16.63 -24.55 -2.94
C SER A 139 17.65 -25.50 -2.28
N ARG A 140 18.60 -26.08 -3.04
CA ARG A 140 19.71 -26.89 -2.47
C ARG A 140 20.65 -26.11 -1.55
N ARG A 141 20.61 -24.77 -1.60
CA ARG A 141 21.34 -23.86 -0.71
C ARG A 141 20.45 -23.26 0.37
N HIS A 142 19.24 -23.79 0.56
CA HIS A 142 18.23 -23.26 1.49
C HIS A 142 17.78 -21.82 1.17
N LEU A 143 17.81 -21.44 -0.11
CA LEU A 143 17.36 -20.13 -0.61
C LEU A 143 16.01 -20.26 -1.34
N SER A 144 15.01 -20.83 -0.67
CA SER A 144 13.68 -21.15 -1.23
C SER A 144 12.59 -20.14 -0.90
N GLY A 145 12.90 -19.15 -0.05
CA GLY A 145 11.95 -18.18 0.51
C GLY A 145 11.38 -18.58 1.87
N ASP A 146 11.83 -19.68 2.48
CA ASP A 146 11.41 -20.04 3.83
C ASP A 146 11.71 -18.92 4.84
N GLY A 147 10.75 -18.64 5.73
CA GLY A 147 10.82 -17.52 6.68
C GLY A 147 10.68 -16.11 6.07
N VAL A 148 10.48 -16.00 4.76
CA VAL A 148 10.29 -14.73 4.04
C VAL A 148 8.81 -14.54 3.68
N ALA A 149 8.27 -13.37 4.03
CA ALA A 149 6.99 -12.93 3.51
C ALA A 149 7.15 -12.16 2.20
N VAL A 150 6.20 -12.37 1.27
CA VAL A 150 6.09 -11.59 0.04
C VAL A 150 4.70 -10.96 -0.02
N ALA A 151 4.62 -9.64 0.16
CA ALA A 151 3.39 -8.90 -0.03
C ALA A 151 3.14 -8.68 -1.53
N ILE A 152 1.99 -9.15 -2.01
CA ILE A 152 1.49 -8.86 -3.36
C ILE A 152 0.59 -7.65 -3.25
N VAL A 153 1.10 -6.49 -3.66
CA VAL A 153 0.37 -5.21 -3.63
C VAL A 153 -0.22 -4.99 -5.01
N ASP A 154 -1.46 -5.45 -5.24
CA ASP A 154 -2.03 -5.51 -6.60
C ASP A 154 -3.58 -5.61 -6.57
N THR A 155 -4.22 -6.35 -7.49
CA THR A 155 -5.69 -6.57 -7.53
C THR A 155 -6.21 -7.59 -6.51
N GLY A 156 -5.32 -8.25 -5.79
CA GLY A 156 -5.62 -9.33 -4.85
C GLY A 156 -5.26 -10.73 -5.38
N ILE A 157 -5.19 -11.70 -4.47
CA ILE A 157 -4.79 -13.09 -4.75
C ILE A 157 -6.01 -14.02 -4.82
N ASN A 158 -6.01 -14.95 -5.78
CA ASN A 158 -6.91 -16.10 -5.81
C ASN A 158 -6.15 -17.40 -5.49
N LEU A 159 -6.22 -17.86 -4.24
CA LEU A 159 -5.46 -19.01 -3.77
C LEU A 159 -5.99 -20.34 -4.38
N ALA A 160 -7.30 -20.43 -4.62
CA ALA A 160 -7.89 -21.60 -5.27
C ALA A 160 -7.35 -21.78 -6.70
N HIS A 161 -7.18 -20.69 -7.44
CA HIS A 161 -6.60 -20.71 -8.78
C HIS A 161 -5.13 -21.15 -8.76
N LEU A 162 -4.31 -20.63 -7.84
CA LEU A 162 -2.91 -21.05 -7.70
C LEU A 162 -2.80 -22.56 -7.44
N ARG A 163 -3.66 -23.11 -6.56
CA ARG A 163 -3.74 -24.55 -6.27
C ARG A 163 -4.15 -25.37 -7.49
N GLN A 164 -5.14 -24.90 -8.25
CA GLN A 164 -5.55 -25.55 -9.51
C GLN A 164 -4.41 -25.59 -10.55
N ARG A 165 -3.47 -24.64 -10.48
CA ARG A 165 -2.25 -24.64 -11.31
C ARG A 165 -1.09 -25.46 -10.73
N GLY A 166 -1.35 -26.27 -9.70
CA GLY A 166 -0.37 -27.16 -9.10
C GLY A 166 0.61 -26.48 -8.15
N LEU A 167 0.32 -25.25 -7.70
CA LEU A 167 1.14 -24.54 -6.73
C LEU A 167 0.64 -24.76 -5.30
N SER A 168 1.57 -25.02 -4.39
CA SER A 168 1.31 -25.11 -2.94
C SER A 168 1.61 -23.77 -2.25
N ALA A 169 1.04 -22.68 -2.76
CA ALA A 169 1.27 -21.34 -2.22
C ALA A 169 0.77 -21.24 -0.77
N ARG A 170 1.62 -20.71 0.12
CA ARG A 170 1.27 -20.38 1.51
C ARG A 170 0.76 -18.95 1.53
N LEU A 171 -0.35 -18.70 2.22
CA LEU A 171 -0.92 -17.38 2.41
C LEU A 171 -1.11 -17.16 3.91
N ASP A 172 -0.73 -15.99 4.40
CA ASP A 172 -1.10 -15.55 5.74
C ASP A 172 -2.39 -14.73 5.68
N PRO A 173 -3.51 -15.25 6.18
CA PRO A 173 -4.78 -14.52 6.15
C PRO A 173 -4.88 -13.47 7.27
N HIS A 174 -3.92 -13.40 8.19
CA HIS A 174 -3.95 -12.47 9.32
C HIS A 174 -3.20 -11.17 9.03
N ILE A 175 -2.34 -11.15 8.01
CA ILE A 175 -1.53 -9.99 7.64
C ILE A 175 -1.90 -9.59 6.21
N PHE A 176 -2.92 -8.75 6.10
CA PHE A 176 -3.46 -8.25 4.85
C PHE A 176 -4.00 -6.83 5.02
N TRP A 177 -4.23 -6.13 3.93
CA TRP A 177 -4.93 -4.84 3.93
C TRP A 177 -5.79 -4.73 2.68
N THR A 178 -6.98 -4.14 2.79
CA THR A 178 -7.87 -3.95 1.65
C THR A 178 -8.60 -2.62 1.75
N PRO A 179 -8.79 -1.88 0.64
CA PRO A 179 -9.64 -0.70 0.63
C PRO A 179 -11.13 -1.08 0.73
N THR A 180 -11.48 -2.34 0.45
CA THR A 180 -12.87 -2.83 0.45
C THR A 180 -13.02 -4.06 1.35
N PRO A 181 -13.69 -3.97 2.49
CA PRO A 181 -13.57 -4.97 3.55
C PRO A 181 -14.46 -6.22 3.37
N ASN A 182 -15.02 -6.45 2.18
CA ASN A 182 -16.00 -7.50 1.91
C ASN A 182 -15.40 -8.76 1.25
N THR A 183 -14.09 -8.82 1.06
CA THR A 183 -13.41 -9.96 0.44
C THR A 183 -12.25 -10.42 1.32
N ASN A 184 -12.23 -11.71 1.64
CA ASN A 184 -11.15 -12.28 2.44
C ASN A 184 -9.86 -12.38 1.61
N PRO A 185 -8.67 -12.31 2.24
CA PRO A 185 -7.41 -12.53 1.55
C PRO A 185 -7.39 -13.92 0.91
N GLY A 186 -6.91 -14.01 -0.34
CA GLY A 186 -6.87 -15.24 -1.13
C GLY A 186 -8.17 -15.59 -1.85
N GLU A 187 -9.24 -14.81 -1.69
CA GLU A 187 -10.55 -15.02 -2.32
C GLU A 187 -10.89 -13.98 -3.41
N TYR A 188 -9.91 -13.19 -3.86
CA TYR A 188 -10.11 -12.21 -4.92
C TYR A 188 -10.31 -12.89 -6.29
N PRO A 189 -10.94 -12.21 -7.27
CA PRO A 189 -11.02 -12.72 -8.64
C PRO A 189 -9.64 -13.01 -9.24
N VAL A 190 -9.60 -13.94 -10.20
CA VAL A 190 -8.37 -14.23 -10.94
C VAL A 190 -8.05 -13.05 -11.85
N ASP A 191 -7.01 -12.32 -11.51
CA ASP A 191 -6.57 -11.12 -12.21
C ASP A 191 -5.04 -10.91 -12.00
N HIS A 192 -4.52 -9.74 -12.34
CA HIS A 192 -3.10 -9.39 -12.33
C HIS A 192 -2.37 -9.74 -11.02
N GLY A 193 -2.97 -9.50 -9.85
CA GLY A 193 -2.39 -9.89 -8.56
C GLY A 193 -2.21 -11.39 -8.39
N THR A 194 -3.13 -12.20 -8.92
CA THR A 194 -2.99 -13.67 -8.93
C THR A 194 -1.85 -14.10 -9.85
N MET A 195 -1.65 -13.42 -10.98
CA MET A 195 -0.50 -13.64 -11.87
C MET A 195 0.82 -13.31 -11.16
N CYS A 196 0.90 -12.19 -10.44
CA CYS A 196 2.08 -11.83 -9.63
C CYS A 196 2.37 -12.89 -8.56
N ALA A 197 1.34 -13.32 -7.83
CA ALA A 197 1.45 -14.39 -6.83
C ALA A 197 1.93 -15.73 -7.43
N TYR A 198 1.47 -16.05 -8.65
CA TYR A 198 1.95 -17.22 -9.40
C TYR A 198 3.45 -17.12 -9.69
N ALA A 199 3.91 -15.97 -10.22
CA ALA A 199 5.32 -15.73 -10.54
C ALA A 199 6.22 -15.82 -9.30
N VAL A 200 5.77 -15.26 -8.17
CA VAL A 200 6.46 -15.40 -6.87
C VAL A 200 6.54 -16.86 -6.45
N SER A 201 5.43 -17.59 -6.52
CA SER A 201 5.34 -18.98 -6.04
C SER A 201 6.18 -19.97 -6.86
N ILE A 202 6.44 -19.69 -8.14
CA ILE A 202 7.36 -20.52 -8.94
C ILE A 202 8.83 -20.22 -8.64
N ALA A 203 9.16 -18.98 -8.24
CA ALA A 203 10.53 -18.55 -7.95
C ALA A 203 10.96 -18.84 -6.51
N ALA A 204 10.07 -18.60 -5.55
CA ALA A 204 10.29 -18.76 -4.10
C ALA A 204 9.15 -19.61 -3.49
N PRO A 205 9.12 -20.93 -3.74
CA PRO A 205 7.99 -21.79 -3.42
C PRO A 205 7.72 -21.99 -1.93
N GLU A 206 8.66 -21.63 -1.04
CA GLU A 206 8.50 -21.77 0.42
C GLU A 206 8.20 -20.44 1.13
N CYS A 207 8.09 -19.33 0.39
CA CYS A 207 7.67 -18.06 0.96
C CYS A 207 6.21 -18.08 1.42
N THR A 208 5.86 -17.13 2.28
CA THR A 208 4.47 -16.87 2.66
C THR A 208 3.97 -15.61 1.96
N LEU A 209 2.90 -15.74 1.19
CA LEU A 209 2.26 -14.62 0.52
C LEU A 209 1.43 -13.81 1.52
N LEU A 210 1.44 -12.50 1.34
CA LEU A 210 0.52 -11.56 2.00
C LEU A 210 -0.32 -10.87 0.94
N ASP A 211 -1.64 -10.77 1.16
CA ASP A 211 -2.58 -10.24 0.16
C ASP A 211 -2.87 -8.76 0.42
N PHE A 212 -2.44 -7.88 -0.48
CA PHE A 212 -2.66 -6.43 -0.40
C PHE A 212 -3.36 -5.93 -1.67
N PRO A 213 -4.68 -6.17 -1.82
CA PRO A 213 -5.53 -5.78 -2.96
C PRO A 213 -5.71 -4.25 -3.13
N LEU A 214 -4.62 -3.54 -3.36
CA LEU A 214 -4.55 -2.10 -3.61
C LEU A 214 -5.45 -1.62 -4.74
N LEU A 215 -5.48 -2.33 -5.87
CA LEU A 215 -6.17 -1.92 -7.11
C LEU A 215 -7.66 -2.27 -7.08
N ARG A 216 -8.32 -1.97 -5.95
CA ARG A 216 -9.73 -2.25 -5.68
C ARG A 216 -10.44 -1.06 -5.04
N SER A 217 -9.85 0.14 -5.16
CA SER A 217 -10.40 1.34 -4.53
C SER A 217 -11.77 1.68 -5.11
N THR A 218 -12.68 2.12 -4.24
CA THR A 218 -13.95 2.73 -4.65
C THR A 218 -13.97 4.23 -4.32
N THR A 219 -12.80 4.84 -4.14
CA THR A 219 -12.67 6.26 -3.76
C THR A 219 -13.25 7.16 -4.86
N SER A 220 -13.95 8.23 -4.44
CA SER A 220 -14.62 9.17 -5.35
C SER A 220 -13.63 9.83 -6.32
N GLY A 221 -13.93 9.78 -7.62
CA GLY A 221 -13.05 10.29 -8.68
C GLY A 221 -12.28 9.20 -9.45
N GLY A 222 -12.34 7.94 -9.00
CA GLY A 222 -11.75 6.78 -9.69
C GLY A 222 -12.78 6.00 -10.54
N SER A 223 -12.27 5.22 -11.50
CA SER A 223 -13.01 4.15 -12.16
C SER A 223 -12.92 2.85 -11.33
N VAL A 224 -13.78 1.87 -11.65
CA VAL A 224 -13.95 0.60 -10.89
C VAL A 224 -12.67 -0.25 -10.77
N MET A 225 -11.64 0.04 -11.57
CA MET A 225 -10.39 -0.72 -11.64
C MET A 225 -9.16 0.05 -11.10
N ASP A 226 -9.39 1.21 -10.47
CA ASP A 226 -8.32 2.12 -10.09
C ASP A 226 -7.89 1.94 -8.63
N GLY A 227 -6.57 2.02 -8.41
CA GLY A 227 -6.01 2.31 -7.09
C GLY A 227 -5.66 3.79 -6.98
N PHE A 228 -5.50 4.28 -5.76
CA PHE A 228 -4.96 5.60 -5.47
C PHE A 228 -3.66 5.50 -4.68
N LEU A 229 -2.78 6.50 -4.78
CA LEU A 229 -1.57 6.55 -3.97
C LEU A 229 -1.90 6.55 -2.47
N SER A 230 -3.03 7.12 -2.06
CA SER A 230 -3.52 7.08 -0.68
C SER A 230 -3.67 5.66 -0.16
N ASP A 231 -4.19 4.76 -0.99
CA ASP A 231 -4.40 3.36 -0.63
C ASP A 231 -3.05 2.65 -0.45
N ALA A 232 -2.06 2.99 -1.29
CA ALA A 232 -0.71 2.48 -1.17
C ALA A 232 -0.05 2.97 0.12
N VAL A 233 -0.24 4.24 0.47
CA VAL A 233 0.27 4.83 1.72
C VAL A 233 -0.28 4.08 2.94
N GLN A 234 -1.57 3.74 2.99
CA GLN A 234 -2.15 2.94 4.08
C GLN A 234 -1.63 1.50 4.09
N ALA A 235 -1.62 0.83 2.92
CA ALA A 235 -1.10 -0.53 2.77
C ALA A 235 0.35 -0.66 3.27
N TYR A 236 1.22 0.29 2.90
CA TYR A 236 2.60 0.30 3.37
C TYR A 236 2.73 0.67 4.85
N ALA A 237 1.87 1.52 5.39
CA ALA A 237 1.87 1.82 6.82
C ALA A 237 1.62 0.57 7.68
N VAL A 238 0.74 -0.32 7.20
CA VAL A 238 0.50 -1.64 7.79
C VAL A 238 1.77 -2.51 7.77
N MET A 239 2.41 -2.65 6.61
CA MET A 239 3.65 -3.44 6.49
C MET A 239 4.80 -2.86 7.31
N LEU A 240 4.94 -1.53 7.33
CA LEU A 240 5.92 -0.84 8.16
C LEU A 240 5.65 -1.07 9.64
N THR A 241 4.39 -1.14 10.06
CA THR A 241 4.02 -1.47 11.44
C THR A 241 4.49 -2.87 11.82
N MET A 242 4.32 -3.84 10.94
CA MET A 242 4.86 -5.18 11.14
C MET A 242 6.40 -5.15 11.22
N MET A 243 7.08 -4.51 10.25
CA MET A 243 8.54 -4.53 10.15
C MET A 243 9.26 -3.68 11.20
N ARG A 244 8.57 -2.76 11.86
CA ARG A 244 9.13 -1.94 12.93
C ARG A 244 9.12 -2.64 14.29
N LYS A 245 8.42 -3.77 14.44
CA LYS A 245 8.51 -4.62 15.64
C LYS A 245 9.96 -5.08 15.86
N PRO A 246 10.37 -5.35 17.12
CA PRO A 246 11.59 -6.10 17.41
C PRO A 246 11.63 -7.39 16.60
N GLU A 247 12.82 -7.84 16.21
CA GLU A 247 12.98 -8.99 15.31
C GLU A 247 12.33 -10.25 15.89
N GLU A 248 12.48 -10.45 17.20
CA GLU A 248 11.88 -11.53 17.99
C GLU A 248 10.33 -11.47 18.05
N GLU A 249 9.73 -10.33 17.74
CA GLU A 249 8.27 -10.12 17.70
C GLU A 249 7.73 -10.08 16.26
N ARG A 250 8.60 -10.10 15.24
CA ARG A 250 8.14 -10.10 13.85
C ARG A 250 7.63 -11.49 13.47
N PRO A 251 6.51 -11.56 12.72
CA PRO A 251 6.01 -12.82 12.19
C PRO A 251 6.93 -13.42 11.11
N TYR A 252 7.74 -12.58 10.46
CA TYR A 252 8.66 -12.98 9.39
C TYR A 252 10.01 -12.29 9.57
N HIS A 253 11.09 -13.01 9.23
CA HIS A 253 12.45 -12.48 9.30
C HIS A 253 12.66 -11.37 8.26
N SER A 254 12.13 -11.58 7.05
CA SER A 254 12.24 -10.64 5.93
C SER A 254 10.89 -10.42 5.26
N LEU A 255 10.71 -9.22 4.70
CA LEU A 255 9.59 -8.86 3.85
C LEU A 255 10.10 -8.40 2.49
N VAL A 256 9.53 -8.97 1.43
CA VAL A 256 9.63 -8.47 0.06
C VAL A 256 8.27 -7.88 -0.32
N VAL A 257 8.29 -6.70 -0.93
CA VAL A 257 7.08 -6.02 -1.38
C VAL A 257 7.07 -6.02 -2.90
N ASN A 258 6.11 -6.72 -3.51
CA ASN A 258 5.94 -6.79 -4.95
C ASN A 258 4.96 -5.71 -5.40
N ASN A 259 5.47 -4.73 -6.15
CA ASN A 259 4.71 -3.63 -6.73
C ASN A 259 4.74 -3.76 -8.25
N SER A 260 3.68 -4.31 -8.83
CA SER A 260 3.53 -4.44 -10.28
C SER A 260 2.47 -3.48 -10.84
N TRP A 261 2.48 -2.26 -10.28
CA TRP A 261 1.61 -1.15 -10.62
C TRP A 261 2.42 0.16 -10.62
N GLY A 262 1.80 1.23 -11.12
CA GLY A 262 2.42 2.55 -11.19
C GLY A 262 1.45 3.63 -11.68
N MET A 263 1.98 4.84 -11.77
CA MET A 263 1.34 5.98 -12.44
C MET A 263 1.89 6.07 -13.86
N PHE A 264 1.04 5.97 -14.89
CA PHE A 264 1.50 5.84 -16.28
C PHE A 264 1.06 6.98 -17.20
N HIS A 265 0.27 7.91 -16.69
CA HIS A 265 -0.19 9.05 -17.49
C HIS A 265 0.07 10.36 -16.75
N HIS A 266 0.79 11.27 -17.41
CA HIS A 266 1.14 12.58 -16.81
C HIS A 266 -0.06 13.44 -16.45
N SER A 267 -1.24 13.18 -17.04
CA SER A 267 -2.47 13.90 -16.67
C SER A 267 -3.08 13.44 -15.34
N TRP A 268 -2.56 12.38 -14.73
CA TRP A 268 -2.93 11.96 -13.37
C TRP A 268 -2.13 12.70 -12.30
N ASP A 269 -1.19 13.54 -12.73
CA ASP A 269 -0.33 14.33 -11.86
C ASP A 269 -0.70 15.81 -11.90
N PHE A 270 -0.19 16.58 -10.94
CA PHE A 270 -0.32 18.04 -10.99
C PHE A 270 0.41 18.63 -12.20
N PRO A 271 0.05 19.85 -12.66
CA PRO A 271 0.69 20.49 -13.80
C PRO A 271 2.21 20.65 -13.63
N PRO A 272 3.01 20.65 -14.72
CA PRO A 272 4.45 20.85 -14.66
C PRO A 272 4.84 22.11 -13.87
N GLY A 273 5.85 21.99 -13.01
CA GLY A 273 6.31 23.07 -12.13
C GLY A 273 5.61 23.15 -10.77
N HIS A 274 4.53 22.40 -10.54
CA HIS A 274 3.89 22.33 -9.23
C HIS A 274 4.74 21.51 -8.24
N PRO A 275 4.96 21.98 -6.98
CA PRO A 275 5.83 21.28 -6.02
C PRO A 275 5.29 19.94 -5.52
N GLY A 276 3.98 19.72 -5.63
CA GLY A 276 3.30 18.47 -5.30
C GLY A 276 3.27 17.41 -6.40
N ARG A 277 3.97 17.65 -7.50
CA ARG A 277 4.05 16.78 -8.68
C ARG A 277 5.09 15.67 -8.48
N TYR A 278 4.84 14.47 -9.01
CA TYR A 278 5.77 13.34 -8.91
C TYR A 278 6.71 13.16 -10.11
N ALA A 279 6.28 13.54 -11.32
CA ALA A 279 6.98 13.25 -12.58
C ALA A 279 7.50 14.49 -13.34
#